data_AF-A0A7X0SVZ7-F1
#
_entry.id   AF-A0A7X0SVZ7-F1
#
_cell.length_a   1.000
_cell.length_b   1.000
_cell.length_c   1.000
_cell.angle_alpha   90.00
_cell.angle_beta   90.00
_cell.angle_gamma   90.00
#
_symmetry.space_group_name_H-M   'P 1'
#
loop_
_entity.id
_entity.type
_entity.pdbx_description
1 polymer ?
#
loop_
_entity_poly.entity_id
_entity_poly.type
_entity_poly.pdbx_seq_one_letter_code
_entity_poly.pdbx_strand_id
1 'polypeptide(L)' 'IFKTEFVSQRQFQSLKQLSVELRDYVHWFNEHRIHGTLGYRTPAEVRRLPS' A
#
# COMPACT_ATOMS: atom_id res chain seq x y z
N ILE A 1 10.12 -0.38 -1.13
CA ILE A 1 8.99 -0.19 -2.06
C ILE A 1 8.14 1.04 -1.75
N PHE A 2 7.67 1.23 -0.51
CA PHE A 2 6.94 2.45 -0.12
C PHE A 2 7.67 3.75 -0.50
N LYS A 3 8.94 3.90 -0.09
CA LYS A 3 9.75 5.09 -0.43
C LYS A 3 9.90 5.32 -1.94
N THR A 4 9.94 4.25 -2.74
CA THR A 4 10.16 4.33 -4.18
C THR A 4 8.88 4.52 -4.98
N GLU A 5 7.76 3.93 -4.56
CA GLU A 5 6.47 4.03 -5.26
C GLU A 5 5.61 5.20 -4.77
N PHE A 6 5.63 5.46 -3.46
CA PHE A 6 4.73 6.45 -2.85
C PHE A 6 5.40 7.81 -2.61
N VAL A 7 6.69 7.83 -2.26
CA VAL A 7 7.39 9.05 -1.81
C VAL A 7 8.31 9.64 -2.88
N SER A 8 8.97 8.80 -3.69
CA SER A 8 9.98 9.24 -4.65
C SER A 8 9.42 10.25 -5.66
N GLN A 9 10.17 11.33 -5.91
CA GLN A 9 9.85 12.39 -6.89
C GLN A 9 8.49 13.07 -6.68
N ARG A 10 7.90 12.98 -5.48
CA ARG A 10 6.64 13.62 -5.14
C ARG A 10 6.85 14.70 -4.08
N GLN A 11 6.22 15.83 -4.31
CA GLN A 11 6.04 16.89 -3.31
C GLN A 11 4.55 17.00 -3.01
N PHE A 12 4.21 16.96 -1.73
CA PHE A 12 2.84 17.13 -1.27
C PHE A 12 2.60 18.60 -0.93
N GLN A 13 1.53 19.17 -1.45
CA GLN A 13 1.18 20.59 -1.28
C GLN A 13 0.58 20.87 0.11
N SER A 14 0.12 19.83 0.81
CA SER A 14 -0.39 19.94 2.18
C SER A 14 -0.37 18.60 2.91
N LEU A 15 -0.42 18.66 4.25
CA LEU A 15 -0.61 17.47 5.08
C LEU A 15 -1.95 16.76 4.79
N LYS A 16 -2.99 17.52 4.41
CA LYS A 16 -4.29 16.96 4.03
C LYS A 16 -4.16 16.11 2.76
N GLN A 17 -3.50 16.63 1.73
CA GLN A 17 -3.24 15.89 0.50
C GLN A 17 -2.45 14.61 0.78
N LEU A 18 -1.33 14.73 1.51
CA LEU A 18 -0.52 13.58 1.92
C LEU A 18 -1.35 12.51 2.64
N SER A 19 -2.23 12.92 3.56
CA SER A 19 -3.04 12.00 4.34
C SER A 19 -4.04 11.22 3.49
N VAL A 20 -4.70 11.89 2.52
CA VAL A 20 -5.63 11.24 1.59
C VAL A 20 -4.88 10.24 0.71
N GLU A 21 -3.81 10.68 0.06
CA GLU A 21 -3.04 9.82 -0.85
C GLU A 21 -2.39 8.64 -0.11
N LEU A 22 -1.91 8.85 1.12
CA LEU A 22 -1.33 7.78 1.93
C LEU A 22 -2.37 6.73 2.28
N ARG A 23 -3.58 7.15 2.68
CA ARG A 23 -4.67 6.21 2.96
C ARG A 23 -5.00 5.38 1.74
N ASP A 24 -5.05 5.99 0.57
CA ASP A 24 -5.36 5.31 -0.68
C ASP A 24 -4.23 4.34 -1.07
N TYR A 25 -2.96 4.72 -0.89
CA TYR A 25 -1.81 3.82 -1.09
C TYR A 25 -1.85 2.63 -0.14
N VAL A 26 -2.14 2.85 1.15
CA VAL A 26 -2.23 1.77 2.15
C VAL A 26 -3.37 0.82 1.81
N HIS A 27 -4.51 1.33 1.36
CA HIS A 27 -5.63 0.50 0.94
C HIS A 27 -5.28 -0.35 -0.30
N TRP A 28 -4.68 0.27 -1.33
CA TRP A 28 -4.20 -0.46 -2.50
C TRP A 28 -3.16 -1.54 -2.13
N PHE A 29 -2.17 -1.19 -1.31
CA PHE A 29 -1.13 -2.12 -0.88
C PHE A 29 -1.70 -3.32 -0.13
N ASN A 30 -2.72 -3.12 0.71
CA ASN A 30 -3.28 -4.19 1.52
C ASN A 30 -4.31 -5.07 0.80
N GLU A 31 -5.17 -4.47 -0.02
CA GLU A 31 -6.32 -5.18 -0.60
C GLU A 31 -6.14 -5.55 -2.07
N HIS A 32 -5.23 -4.87 -2.80
CA HIS A 32 -5.12 -5.01 -4.25
C HIS A 32 -3.73 -5.44 -4.73
N ARG A 33 -2.68 -5.08 -4.01
CA ARG A 33 -1.31 -5.41 -4.42
C ARG A 33 -1.01 -6.89 -4.19
N ILE A 34 -0.58 -7.55 -5.26
CA ILE A 34 -0.11 -8.94 -5.23
C ILE A 34 1.38 -8.98 -4.85
N HIS A 35 1.74 -9.87 -3.93
CA HIS A 35 3.12 -10.03 -3.47
C HIS A 35 3.65 -11.43 -3.76
N GLY A 36 4.77 -11.52 -4.49
CA GLY A 36 5.42 -12.81 -4.76
C GLY A 36 5.83 -13.55 -3.47
N THR A 37 6.30 -12.81 -2.46
CA THR A 37 6.64 -13.38 -1.14
C THR A 37 5.42 -13.88 -0.35
N LEU A 38 4.21 -13.47 -0.74
CA LEU A 38 2.95 -13.96 -0.16
C LEU A 38 2.30 -15.03 -1.05
N GLY A 39 3.05 -15.64 -1.97
CA GLY A 39 2.51 -16.65 -2.89
C GLY A 39 1.50 -16.06 -3.88
N TYR A 40 1.77 -14.85 -4.36
CA TYR A 40 0.90 -14.09 -5.26
C TYR A 40 -0.48 -13.77 -4.66
N ARG A 41 -0.51 -13.48 -3.35
CA ARG A 41 -1.69 -13.00 -2.63
C ARG A 41 -1.49 -11.58 -2.11
N THR A 42 -2.59 -10.95 -1.75
CA THR A 42 -2.57 -9.66 -1.05
C THR A 42 -2.36 -9.85 0.45
N PRO A 43 -1.86 -8.84 1.18
CA PRO A 43 -1.75 -8.91 2.63
C PRO A 43 -3.08 -9.20 3.33
N ALA A 44 -4.20 -8.67 2.82
CA ALA A 44 -5.53 -8.92 3.36
C ALA A 44 -5.97 -10.38 3.18
N GLU A 45 -5.70 -10.98 2.03
CA GLU A 45 -5.98 -12.40 1.79
C GLU A 45 -5.21 -13.30 2.76
N VAL A 46 -3.91 -13.03 2.97
CA VAL A 46 -3.08 -13.82 3.89
C VAL A 46 -3.60 -13.73 5.33
N ARG A 47 -4.04 -12.55 5.78
CA ARG A 47 -4.61 -12.37 7.12
C ARG A 47 -5.92 -13.13 7.35
N ARG A 48 -6.67 -13.44 6.29
CA ARG A 48 -7.94 -14.18 6.37
C ARG A 48 -7.74 -15.70 6.37
N LEU A 49 -6.52 -16.19 6.15
CA LEU A 49 -6.23 -17.62 6.20
C LEU A 49 -6.17 -18.10 7.67
N PRO A 50 -6.70 -19.30 7.96
CA PRO A 50 -6.55 -19.90 9.28
C PRO A 50 -5.08 -20.24 9.55
N SER A 51 -4.66 -20.03 10.81
CA SER A 51 -3.33 -20.34 11.35
C SER A 51 -3.12 -21.83 11.56
#